data_AF-A0AAJ0G7V8-F1
#
_entry.id   AF-A0AAJ0G7V8-F1
#
_cell.length_a   1.000
_cell.length_b   1.000
_cell.length_c   1.000
_cell.angle_alpha   90.00
_cell.angle_beta   90.00
_cell.angle_gamma   90.00
#
_symmetry.space_group_name_H-M   'P 1'
#
loop_
_entity.id
_entity.type
_entity.pdbx_description
1 polymer ?
#
loop_
_entity_poly.entity_id
_entity_poly.type
_entity_poly.pdbx_seq_one_letter_code
_entity_poly.pdbx_strand_id
1 'polypeptide(L)'
;MFALVAASRGERSMRNARSSSAFNKANTPYNNNTKQHTLSSTPPLSTLTARKTMRCFKTIDELIKSQSAYHHHHHPELPVCSTMKFFITFFALVAAMCAPALAWTEADYAWSCMTQHHMMYRSISIFCENENIEIPSGYANTGVKTHAHLAMITGTCSPAQWVPDDICRLQFYRMCATSTNGAQKMKFFGTNGCQRWVLAFLNQ
;
A
#
# COMPACT_ATOMS: atom_id res chain seq x y z
N MET A 1 -61.34 -35.64 -42.40
CA MET A 1 -59.89 -35.48 -42.70
C MET A 1 -59.83 -34.64 -43.96
N PHE A 2 -59.47 -33.36 -44.01
CA PHE A 2 -58.54 -32.53 -43.25
C PHE A 2 -59.19 -31.17 -42.93
N ALA A 3 -58.88 -30.60 -41.78
CA ALA A 3 -59.35 -29.28 -41.37
C ALA A 3 -58.50 -28.18 -42.02
N LEU A 4 -59.16 -27.21 -42.66
CA LEU A 4 -58.58 -25.91 -43.03
C LEU A 4 -58.27 -25.12 -41.74
N VAL A 5 -57.02 -24.66 -41.60
CA VAL A 5 -56.66 -23.63 -40.61
C VAL A 5 -56.29 -22.36 -41.36
N ALA A 6 -57.07 -21.31 -41.09
CA ALA A 6 -56.90 -19.97 -41.62
C ALA A 6 -55.87 -19.15 -40.83
N ALA A 7 -55.14 -18.33 -41.59
CA ALA A 7 -54.51 -17.03 -41.30
C ALA A 7 -54.35 -16.53 -39.85
N SER A 8 -53.15 -15.98 -39.57
CA SER A 8 -53.05 -14.53 -39.30
C SER A 8 -51.64 -13.99 -39.60
N ARG A 9 -51.60 -12.98 -40.48
CA ARG A 9 -50.49 -12.05 -40.68
C ARG A 9 -50.54 -11.03 -39.56
N GLY A 10 -49.42 -10.79 -38.89
CA GLY A 10 -49.23 -9.71 -37.93
C GLY A 10 -47.98 -8.91 -38.28
N GLU A 11 -48.10 -8.02 -39.27
CA GLU A 11 -47.18 -6.90 -39.44
C GLU A 11 -47.48 -5.85 -38.36
N ARG A 12 -46.49 -5.48 -37.56
CA ARG A 12 -46.51 -4.17 -36.89
C ARG A 12 -45.11 -3.59 -36.83
N SER A 13 -44.74 -3.02 -37.98
CA SER A 13 -43.82 -1.91 -38.12
C SER A 13 -44.29 -0.73 -37.26
N MET A 14 -43.45 -0.24 -36.35
CA MET A 14 -43.45 1.16 -35.95
C MET A 14 -42.01 1.65 -35.80
N ARG A 15 -41.67 2.58 -36.69
CA ARG A 15 -40.47 3.42 -36.64
C ARG A 15 -40.66 4.51 -35.57
N ASN A 16 -39.52 4.89 -34.99
CA ASN A 16 -39.10 6.24 -34.62
C ASN A 16 -40.05 7.13 -33.80
N ALA A 17 -39.65 7.34 -32.53
CA ALA A 17 -39.67 8.67 -31.94
C ALA A 17 -38.37 8.90 -31.16
N ARG A 18 -37.54 9.71 -31.79
CA ARG A 18 -36.41 10.46 -31.25
C ARG A 18 -36.94 11.34 -30.10
N SER A 19 -36.47 11.14 -28.88
CA SER A 19 -36.53 12.19 -27.85
C SER A 19 -35.21 12.25 -27.11
N SER A 20 -34.33 13.04 -27.70
CA SER A 20 -33.15 13.61 -27.06
C SER A 20 -33.59 14.39 -25.83
N SER A 21 -33.33 13.87 -24.63
CA SER A 21 -33.31 14.66 -23.41
C SER A 21 -31.95 14.51 -22.77
N ALA A 22 -31.10 15.49 -23.09
CA ALA A 22 -30.04 16.06 -22.27
C ALA A 22 -29.33 15.09 -21.29
N PHE A 23 -28.35 14.34 -21.81
CA PHE A 23 -27.20 13.95 -20.99
C PHE A 23 -26.44 15.24 -20.67
N ASN A 24 -26.75 15.83 -19.51
CA ASN A 24 -26.01 16.96 -18.98
C ASN A 24 -24.56 16.51 -18.78
N LYS A 25 -23.75 16.88 -19.76
CA LYS A 25 -22.31 16.95 -19.73
C LYS A 25 -21.96 17.92 -18.60
N ALA A 26 -21.79 17.41 -17.39
CA ALA A 26 -21.03 18.10 -16.36
C ALA A 26 -19.54 18.07 -16.79
N ASN A 27 -19.23 18.83 -17.86
CA ASN A 27 -17.93 19.42 -18.05
C ASN A 27 -17.79 20.42 -16.89
N THR A 28 -17.35 19.94 -15.73
CA THR A 28 -16.71 20.85 -14.80
C THR A 28 -15.49 21.41 -15.54
N PRO A 29 -15.36 22.74 -15.68
CA PRO A 29 -14.12 23.31 -16.12
C PRO A 29 -13.07 22.89 -15.10
N TYR A 30 -12.09 22.09 -15.56
CA TYR A 30 -10.84 21.93 -14.85
C TYR A 30 -10.23 23.31 -14.73
N ASN A 31 -10.46 23.92 -13.57
CA ASN A 31 -10.00 25.24 -13.22
C ASN A 31 -8.49 25.17 -13.03
N ASN A 32 -7.75 25.47 -14.10
CA ASN A 32 -6.32 25.74 -14.11
C ASN A 32 -5.99 27.12 -13.50
N ASN A 33 -6.57 27.44 -12.34
CA ASN A 33 -6.07 28.52 -11.49
C ASN A 33 -4.76 28.05 -10.87
N THR A 34 -3.76 28.15 -11.73
CA THR A 34 -2.35 28.25 -11.49
C THR A 34 -2.14 29.40 -10.51
N LYS A 35 -2.31 29.13 -9.22
CA LYS A 35 -1.49 29.82 -8.23
C LYS A 35 -0.08 29.28 -8.46
N GLN A 36 0.70 30.01 -9.25
CA GLN A 36 2.15 29.98 -9.16
C GLN A 36 2.50 30.34 -7.72
N HIS A 37 2.52 29.34 -6.84
CA HIS A 37 3.30 29.42 -5.63
C HIS A 37 4.75 29.36 -6.08
N THR A 38 5.31 30.57 -6.15
CA THR A 38 6.71 30.92 -6.09
C THR A 38 7.59 29.75 -5.65
N LEU A 39 8.39 29.23 -6.59
CA LEU A 39 9.65 28.56 -6.23
C LEU A 39 10.46 29.55 -5.40
N SER A 40 10.52 29.34 -4.09
CA SER A 40 11.57 29.90 -3.26
C SER A 40 11.73 29.07 -2.00
N SER A 41 12.99 28.83 -1.66
CA SER A 41 13.53 28.07 -0.53
C SER A 41 13.43 26.55 -0.64
N THR A 42 14.51 25.97 -1.16
CA THR A 42 15.19 24.84 -0.53
C THR A 42 15.02 24.89 1.00
N PRO A 43 14.41 23.90 1.66
CA PRO A 43 14.60 23.74 3.08
C PRO A 43 16.07 23.36 3.33
N PRO A 44 16.75 23.98 4.31
CA PRO A 44 18.05 23.50 4.73
C PRO A 44 17.89 22.06 5.23
N LEU A 45 18.89 21.26 4.95
CA LEU A 45 19.11 19.92 5.48
C LEU A 45 19.17 19.99 7.02
N SER A 46 18.02 20.05 7.69
CA SER A 46 17.89 20.00 9.13
C SER A 46 17.86 18.55 9.58
N THR A 47 19.04 18.12 10.00
CA THR A 47 19.27 17.13 11.06
C THR A 47 18.32 17.35 12.25
N LEU A 48 17.17 16.67 12.27
CA LEU A 48 16.36 16.29 13.44
C LEU A 48 15.03 15.79 12.86
N THR A 49 14.64 14.52 12.98
CA THR A 49 14.09 14.04 14.23
C THR A 49 14.08 12.50 14.20
N ALA A 50 15.23 11.92 14.48
CA ALA A 50 15.31 10.58 15.06
C ALA A 50 14.77 10.63 16.50
N ARG A 51 13.45 10.79 16.68
CA ARG A 51 12.79 10.68 18.00
C ARG A 51 11.39 10.10 17.86
N LYS A 52 11.29 8.82 17.45
CA LYS A 52 10.19 7.97 17.96
C LYS A 52 10.44 6.45 17.89
N THR A 53 11.70 6.02 17.93
CA THR A 53 12.09 4.62 18.19
C THR A 53 13.20 4.51 19.23
N MET A 54 13.29 5.47 20.17
CA MET A 54 14.09 5.33 21.40
C MET A 54 13.20 4.89 22.58
N ARG A 55 12.62 3.69 22.49
CA ARG A 55 12.03 3.01 23.66
C ARG A 55 12.54 1.59 23.90
N CYS A 56 13.62 1.17 23.23
CA CYS A 56 14.30 -0.10 23.53
C CYS A 56 15.78 0.04 23.92
N PHE A 57 16.34 1.25 24.02
CA PHE A 57 17.75 1.47 24.38
C PHE A 57 17.95 2.15 25.74
N LYS A 58 17.02 1.96 26.69
CA LYS A 58 17.17 2.52 28.05
C LYS A 58 17.96 1.61 29.01
N THR A 59 18.52 0.50 28.53
CA THR A 59 19.12 -0.54 29.39
C THR A 59 20.64 -0.66 29.26
N ILE A 60 21.29 -0.09 28.25
CA ILE A 60 22.75 -0.27 28.10
C ILE A 60 23.54 0.70 28.98
N ASP A 61 23.13 1.98 29.09
CA ASP A 61 23.84 2.95 29.94
C ASP A 61 23.68 2.68 31.45
N GLU A 62 22.58 2.05 31.86
CA GLU A 62 22.39 1.57 33.25
C GLU A 62 23.26 0.34 33.56
N LEU A 63 23.55 -0.51 32.57
CA LEU A 63 24.44 -1.67 32.72
C LEU A 63 25.93 -1.26 32.82
N ILE A 64 26.34 -0.18 32.17
CA ILE A 64 27.72 0.32 32.27
C ILE A 64 28.00 0.95 33.64
N LYS A 65 26.99 1.58 34.27
CA LYS A 65 27.14 2.17 35.62
C LYS A 65 27.17 1.14 36.76
N SER A 66 26.71 -0.09 36.57
CA SER A 66 26.76 -1.11 37.63
C SER A 66 28.10 -1.85 37.73
N GLN A 67 28.97 -1.79 36.70
CA GLN A 67 30.26 -2.47 36.71
C GLN A 67 31.39 -1.68 37.40
N SER A 68 31.26 -0.36 37.59
CA SER A 68 32.33 0.45 38.18
C SER A 68 32.43 0.37 39.71
N ALA A 69 31.54 -0.37 40.39
CA ALA A 69 31.56 -0.52 41.85
C ALA A 69 32.23 -1.82 42.35
N TYR A 70 32.74 -2.67 41.46
CA TYR A 70 33.28 -3.99 41.81
C TYR A 70 34.78 -4.10 41.56
N HIS A 71 35.57 -3.17 42.09
CA HIS A 71 37.03 -3.29 42.07
C HIS A 71 37.63 -2.73 43.36
N HIS A 72 37.73 -3.57 44.39
CA HIS A 72 38.81 -3.56 45.39
C HIS A 72 38.62 -4.71 46.40
N HIS A 73 38.95 -5.94 46.00
CA HIS A 73 39.38 -6.95 46.97
C HIS A 73 40.45 -7.82 46.33
N HIS A 74 41.67 -7.70 46.86
CA HIS A 74 42.79 -8.60 46.56
C HIS A 74 42.45 -10.00 47.09
N HIS A 75 42.24 -10.94 46.17
CA HIS A 75 42.23 -12.37 46.47
C HIS A 75 43.31 -13.08 45.65
N PRO A 76 44.00 -14.07 46.25
CA PRO A 76 45.03 -14.84 45.57
C PRO A 76 44.45 -15.75 44.48
N GLU A 77 45.27 -15.93 43.46
CA GLU A 77 44.95 -16.54 42.19
C GLU A 77 44.50 -18.00 42.33
N LEU A 78 43.29 -18.29 41.82
CA LEU A 78 42.86 -19.64 41.48
C LEU A 78 42.83 -19.77 39.95
N PRO A 79 43.22 -20.93 39.39
CA PRO A 79 43.27 -21.16 37.95
C PRO A 79 41.85 -21.23 37.38
N VAL A 80 41.39 -20.11 36.84
CA VAL A 80 40.10 -20.03 36.13
C VAL A 80 40.16 -20.81 34.81
N CYS A 81 39.26 -21.79 34.74
CA CYS A 81 39.05 -22.75 33.69
C CYS A 81 38.85 -22.09 32.30
N SER A 82 39.56 -22.60 31.29
CA SER A 82 39.72 -22.07 29.93
C SER A 82 38.44 -22.07 29.06
N THR A 83 37.27 -22.36 29.62
CA THR A 83 35.99 -22.47 28.89
C THR A 83 35.19 -21.17 28.82
N MET A 84 35.51 -20.16 29.64
CA MET A 84 34.72 -18.91 29.73
C MET A 84 34.98 -17.92 28.58
N LYS A 85 36.10 -18.04 27.86
CA LYS A 85 36.46 -17.14 26.74
C LYS A 85 35.67 -17.42 25.45
N PHE A 86 35.14 -18.64 25.29
CA PHE A 86 34.35 -19.02 24.10
C PHE A 86 32.92 -18.45 24.11
N PHE A 87 32.33 -18.23 25.29
CA PHE A 87 30.97 -17.70 25.37
C PHE A 87 30.88 -16.21 25.03
N ILE A 88 31.91 -15.44 25.37
CA ILE A 88 31.94 -13.98 25.12
C ILE A 88 32.11 -13.69 23.62
N THR A 89 32.95 -14.46 22.91
CA THR A 89 33.14 -14.29 21.46
C THR A 89 31.91 -14.73 20.67
N PHE A 90 31.19 -15.76 21.11
CA PHE A 90 29.95 -16.19 20.47
C PHE A 90 28.85 -15.13 20.57
N PHE A 91 28.68 -14.50 21.74
CA PHE A 91 27.69 -13.43 21.93
C PHE A 91 27.99 -12.17 21.10
N ALA A 92 29.26 -11.78 20.94
CA ALA A 92 29.65 -10.65 20.11
C ALA A 92 29.35 -10.88 18.60
N LEU A 93 29.47 -12.13 18.13
CA LEU A 93 29.25 -12.49 16.73
C LEU A 93 27.75 -12.53 16.37
N VAL A 94 26.88 -12.95 17.30
CA VAL A 94 25.42 -12.94 17.12
C VAL A 94 24.87 -11.50 17.09
N ALA A 95 25.39 -10.59 17.90
CA ALA A 95 24.96 -9.18 17.91
C ALA A 95 25.28 -8.45 16.59
N ALA A 96 26.37 -8.81 15.91
CA ALA A 96 26.75 -8.22 14.61
C ALA A 96 25.84 -8.65 13.44
N MET A 97 25.05 -9.73 13.59
CA MET A 97 24.13 -10.20 12.55
C MET A 97 22.76 -9.50 12.58
N CYS A 98 22.48 -8.67 13.58
CA CYS A 98 21.30 -7.79 13.60
C CYS A 98 21.56 -6.50 12.81
N ALA A 99 21.89 -6.62 11.51
CA ALA A 99 21.75 -5.48 10.62
C ALA A 99 20.25 -5.13 10.52
N PRO A 100 19.84 -3.88 10.79
CA PRO A 100 18.45 -3.50 10.59
C PRO A 100 18.15 -3.63 9.09
N ALA A 101 17.32 -4.59 8.72
CA ALA A 101 16.72 -4.60 7.39
C ALA A 101 15.96 -3.28 7.26
N LEU A 102 16.42 -2.39 6.37
CA LEU A 102 15.72 -1.14 6.06
C LEU A 102 14.38 -1.52 5.43
N ALA A 103 13.36 -1.62 6.27
CA ALA A 103 12.00 -1.85 5.81
C ALA A 103 11.55 -0.60 5.07
N TRP A 104 11.17 -0.77 3.81
CA TRP A 104 10.63 0.32 3.00
C TRP A 104 9.33 0.80 3.64
N THR A 105 9.19 2.12 3.71
CA THR A 105 7.99 2.78 4.22
C THR A 105 6.95 2.96 3.12
N GLU A 106 5.71 3.29 3.51
CA GLU A 106 4.67 3.72 2.56
C GLU A 106 5.18 4.87 1.67
N ALA A 107 5.90 5.83 2.26
CA ALA A 107 6.42 6.99 1.54
C ALA A 107 7.44 6.59 0.45
N ASP A 108 8.31 5.62 0.74
CA ASP A 108 9.29 5.12 -0.23
C ASP A 108 8.59 4.44 -1.42
N TYR A 109 7.58 3.60 -1.13
CA TYR A 109 6.77 2.96 -2.17
C TYR A 109 5.93 3.97 -2.97
N ALA A 110 5.36 4.96 -2.30
CA ALA A 110 4.59 6.02 -2.92
C ALA A 110 5.45 6.82 -3.90
N TRP A 111 6.65 7.23 -3.47
CA TRP A 111 7.61 7.95 -4.32
C TRP A 111 8.04 7.12 -5.53
N SER A 112 8.40 5.85 -5.32
CA SER A 112 8.78 4.95 -6.40
C SER A 112 7.63 4.69 -7.39
N CYS A 113 6.39 4.57 -6.89
CA CYS A 113 5.21 4.41 -7.74
C CYS A 113 4.91 5.69 -8.54
N MET A 114 4.97 6.85 -7.90
CA MET A 114 4.71 8.15 -8.53
C MET A 114 5.70 8.42 -9.67
N THR A 115 6.99 8.15 -9.45
CA THR A 115 8.05 8.41 -10.44
C THR A 115 7.96 7.48 -11.65
N GLN A 116 7.62 6.22 -11.46
CA GLN A 116 7.55 5.22 -12.55
C GLN A 116 6.19 5.18 -13.24
N HIS A 117 5.10 5.36 -12.49
CA HIS A 117 3.73 5.09 -12.92
C HIS A 117 2.75 6.18 -12.42
N HIS A 118 3.01 7.45 -12.74
CA HIS A 118 2.26 8.61 -12.22
C HIS A 118 0.72 8.50 -12.34
N MET A 119 0.20 7.95 -13.44
CA MET A 119 -1.25 7.76 -13.60
C MET A 119 -1.81 6.64 -12.71
N MET A 120 -1.05 5.57 -12.50
CA MET A 120 -1.43 4.50 -11.58
C MET A 120 -1.42 5.01 -10.13
N TYR A 121 -0.39 5.78 -9.76
CA TYR A 121 -0.33 6.45 -8.46
C TYR A 121 -1.60 7.26 -8.19
N ARG A 122 -2.06 8.05 -9.17
CA ARG A 122 -3.29 8.84 -9.06
C ARG A 122 -4.55 7.98 -8.88
N SER A 123 -4.68 6.87 -9.63
CA SER A 123 -5.80 5.94 -9.43
C SER A 123 -5.82 5.32 -8.03
N ILE A 124 -4.65 4.96 -7.50
CA ILE A 124 -4.49 4.42 -6.14
C ILE A 124 -4.87 5.47 -5.09
N SER A 125 -4.33 6.70 -5.21
CA SER A 125 -4.63 7.78 -4.26
C SER A 125 -6.15 8.02 -4.15
N ILE A 126 -6.84 8.16 -5.29
CA ILE A 126 -8.29 8.39 -5.30
C ILE A 126 -9.06 7.16 -4.78
N PHE A 127 -8.61 5.94 -5.07
CA PHE A 127 -9.24 4.73 -4.54
C PHE A 127 -9.13 4.65 -3.01
N CYS A 128 -7.95 4.94 -2.47
CA CYS A 128 -7.68 4.85 -1.03
C CYS A 128 -8.07 6.10 -0.23
N GLU A 129 -8.58 7.16 -0.88
CA GLU A 129 -9.19 8.32 -0.21
C GLU A 129 -10.54 7.96 0.44
N ASN A 130 -11.16 6.85 0.04
CA ASN A 130 -12.36 6.36 0.71
C ASN A 130 -11.99 5.60 2.00
N GLU A 131 -12.42 6.13 3.15
CA GLU A 131 -12.15 5.53 4.47
C GLU A 131 -12.99 4.27 4.76
N ASN A 132 -14.04 4.02 3.96
CA ASN A 132 -15.03 2.96 4.20
C ASN A 132 -14.95 1.85 3.13
N ILE A 133 -13.75 1.32 2.90
CA ILE A 133 -13.55 0.20 1.96
C ILE A 133 -13.78 -1.11 2.72
N GLU A 134 -14.83 -1.82 2.37
CA GLU A 134 -15.13 -3.16 2.89
C GLU A 134 -15.14 -4.18 1.73
N ILE A 135 -14.62 -5.38 1.95
CA ILE A 135 -14.56 -6.45 0.94
C ILE A 135 -15.45 -7.61 1.37
N PRO A 136 -16.42 -8.04 0.56
CA PRO A 136 -16.83 -7.44 -0.73
C PRO A 136 -17.64 -6.15 -0.56
N SER A 137 -17.47 -5.21 -1.49
CA SER A 137 -18.39 -4.07 -1.68
C SER A 137 -18.48 -3.64 -3.14
N GLY A 138 -19.54 -2.92 -3.50
CA GLY A 138 -19.72 -2.36 -4.84
C GLY A 138 -18.61 -1.37 -5.22
N TYR A 139 -18.19 -0.54 -4.27
CA TYR A 139 -17.09 0.41 -4.47
C TYR A 139 -15.77 -0.31 -4.75
N ALA A 140 -15.39 -1.28 -3.91
CA ALA A 140 -14.15 -2.00 -4.07
C ALA A 140 -14.09 -2.80 -5.37
N ASN A 141 -15.20 -3.45 -5.75
CA ASN A 141 -15.30 -4.24 -6.99
C ASN A 141 -15.26 -3.39 -8.26
N THR A 142 -15.83 -2.17 -8.21
CA THR A 142 -15.81 -1.24 -9.35
C THR A 142 -14.42 -0.62 -9.52
N GLY A 143 -13.78 -0.27 -8.41
CA GLY A 143 -12.48 0.37 -8.42
C GLY A 143 -12.50 1.82 -8.88
N VAL A 144 -11.32 2.40 -9.01
CA VAL A 144 -11.11 3.72 -9.59
C VAL A 144 -10.21 3.60 -10.82
N LYS A 145 -10.67 4.16 -11.93
CA LYS A 145 -9.95 4.23 -13.20
C LYS A 145 -9.54 5.67 -13.50
N THR A 146 -8.27 5.88 -13.83
CA THR A 146 -7.75 7.16 -14.33
C THR A 146 -6.98 6.91 -15.63
N HIS A 147 -7.44 7.51 -16.73
CA HIS A 147 -6.95 7.20 -18.09
C HIS A 147 -7.05 5.68 -18.36
N ALA A 148 -5.90 5.04 -18.60
CA ALA A 148 -5.77 3.62 -18.88
C ALA A 148 -5.35 2.80 -17.63
N HIS A 149 -5.41 3.36 -16.43
CA HIS A 149 -4.97 2.70 -15.19
C HIS A 149 -6.14 2.46 -14.25
N LEU A 150 -6.23 1.27 -13.65
CA LEU A 150 -7.30 0.86 -12.74
C LEU A 150 -6.70 0.29 -11.45
N ALA A 151 -7.18 0.78 -10.32
CA ALA A 151 -6.96 0.19 -8.99
C ALA A 151 -8.31 -0.32 -8.45
N MET A 152 -8.37 -1.60 -8.04
CA MET A 152 -9.58 -2.20 -7.48
C MET A 152 -9.26 -3.35 -6.52
N ILE A 153 -10.20 -3.67 -5.64
CA ILE A 153 -10.12 -4.83 -4.74
C ILE A 153 -11.40 -5.65 -4.91
N THR A 154 -11.24 -6.89 -5.34
CA THR A 154 -12.34 -7.86 -5.48
C THR A 154 -12.19 -8.95 -4.42
N GLY A 155 -13.23 -9.71 -4.14
CA GLY A 155 -13.12 -10.82 -3.19
C GLY A 155 -14.46 -11.35 -2.73
N THR A 156 -14.43 -12.46 -2.02
CA THR A 156 -15.62 -13.10 -1.43
C THR A 156 -15.37 -13.38 0.06
N CYS A 157 -14.85 -12.39 0.76
CA CYS A 157 -14.54 -12.51 2.18
C CYS A 157 -15.81 -12.75 3.00
N SER A 158 -15.73 -13.68 3.96
CA SER A 158 -16.78 -13.96 4.93
C SER A 158 -16.14 -14.18 6.32
N PRO A 159 -16.44 -13.35 7.33
CA PRO A 159 -17.23 -12.12 7.22
C PRO A 159 -16.55 -11.08 6.31
N ALA A 160 -17.30 -10.05 5.94
CA ALA A 160 -16.76 -8.94 5.18
C ALA A 160 -15.60 -8.26 5.96
N GLN A 161 -14.60 -7.79 5.22
CA GLN A 161 -13.34 -7.30 5.80
C GLN A 161 -13.13 -5.84 5.43
N TRP A 162 -13.02 -5.00 6.46
CA TRP A 162 -12.64 -3.61 6.29
C TRP A 162 -11.15 -3.47 5.93
N VAL A 163 -10.85 -2.51 5.07
CA VAL A 163 -9.51 -2.15 4.61
C VAL A 163 -9.22 -0.72 5.08
N PRO A 164 -8.33 -0.55 6.08
CA PRO A 164 -7.86 0.77 6.49
C PRO A 164 -7.18 1.54 5.35
N ASP A 165 -7.22 2.87 5.40
CA ASP A 165 -6.67 3.75 4.35
C ASP A 165 -5.14 3.66 4.24
N ASP A 166 -4.44 3.56 5.36
CA ASP A 166 -2.98 3.37 5.44
C ASP A 166 -2.57 2.01 4.85
N ILE A 167 -3.31 0.95 5.18
CA ILE A 167 -3.11 -0.38 4.59
C ILE A 167 -3.42 -0.36 3.08
N CYS A 168 -4.48 0.34 2.66
CA CYS A 168 -4.82 0.52 1.25
C CYS A 168 -3.66 1.11 0.46
N ARG A 169 -3.15 2.27 0.91
CA ARG A 169 -2.04 2.95 0.25
C ARG A 169 -0.77 2.12 0.28
N LEU A 170 -0.40 1.58 1.45
CA LEU A 170 0.82 0.78 1.59
C LEU A 170 0.84 -0.42 0.64
N GLN A 171 -0.23 -1.21 0.58
CA GLN A 171 -0.27 -2.41 -0.26
C GLN A 171 -0.27 -2.07 -1.75
N PHE A 172 -1.09 -1.11 -2.17
CA PHE A 172 -1.14 -0.72 -3.58
C PHE A 172 0.14 -0.04 -4.06
N TYR A 173 0.71 0.89 -3.28
CA TYR A 173 1.97 1.52 -3.65
C TYR A 173 3.12 0.51 -3.70
N ARG A 174 3.17 -0.45 -2.78
CA ARG A 174 4.14 -1.54 -2.85
C ARG A 174 3.98 -2.38 -4.12
N MET A 175 2.75 -2.73 -4.49
CA MET A 175 2.47 -3.44 -5.75
C MET A 175 2.87 -2.63 -6.98
N CYS A 176 2.62 -1.32 -6.96
CA CYS A 176 2.95 -0.40 -8.04
C CYS A 176 4.46 -0.21 -8.20
N ALA A 177 5.18 0.06 -7.11
CA ALA A 177 6.62 0.30 -7.09
C ALA A 177 7.44 -0.92 -7.55
N THR A 178 6.92 -2.12 -7.29
CA THR A 178 7.53 -3.39 -7.73
C THR A 178 7.05 -3.84 -9.12
N SER A 179 6.23 -3.04 -9.80
CA SER A 179 5.74 -3.36 -11.14
C SER A 179 6.71 -2.92 -12.23
N THR A 180 7.33 -3.90 -12.88
CA THR A 180 8.09 -3.69 -14.10
C THR A 180 7.16 -3.64 -15.32
N ASN A 181 7.30 -2.61 -16.15
CA ASN A 181 6.74 -2.51 -17.51
C ASN A 181 5.22 -2.40 -17.64
N GLY A 182 4.52 -1.87 -16.62
CA GLY A 182 3.09 -1.62 -16.73
C GLY A 182 2.27 -2.90 -16.99
N ALA A 183 2.75 -4.07 -16.57
CA ALA A 183 1.95 -5.28 -16.63
C ALA A 183 0.88 -5.26 -15.53
N GLN A 184 -0.29 -5.84 -15.81
CA GLN A 184 -1.31 -6.05 -14.78
C GLN A 184 -0.71 -6.81 -13.59
N LYS A 185 -0.94 -6.32 -12.37
CA LYS A 185 -0.53 -6.97 -11.13
C LYS A 185 -1.73 -7.37 -10.32
N MET A 186 -1.63 -8.57 -9.75
CA MET A 186 -2.62 -9.13 -8.84
C MET A 186 -1.92 -9.68 -7.62
N LYS A 187 -2.45 -9.39 -6.44
CA LYS A 187 -2.01 -9.97 -5.17
C LYS A 187 -3.21 -10.32 -4.30
N PHE A 188 -3.01 -11.29 -3.41
CA PHE A 188 -4.04 -11.74 -2.47
C PHE A 188 -3.64 -11.30 -1.06
N PHE A 189 -4.61 -10.73 -0.34
CA PHE A 189 -4.49 -10.23 1.03
C PHE A 189 -5.78 -10.56 1.81
N GLY A 190 -5.84 -10.11 3.06
CA GLY A 190 -6.94 -10.39 3.97
C GLY A 190 -6.89 -11.81 4.53
N THR A 191 -7.82 -12.13 5.43
CA THR A 191 -7.88 -13.45 6.06
C THR A 191 -8.10 -14.51 4.99
N ASN A 192 -7.27 -15.56 4.98
CA ASN A 192 -7.27 -16.64 3.99
C ASN A 192 -7.06 -16.18 2.54
N GLY A 193 -6.50 -14.98 2.31
CA GLY A 193 -6.27 -14.46 0.96
C GLY A 193 -7.57 -14.12 0.21
N CYS A 194 -8.68 -13.87 0.92
CA CYS A 194 -9.98 -13.66 0.30
C CYS A 194 -10.08 -12.34 -0.49
N GLN A 195 -9.18 -11.38 -0.26
CA GLN A 195 -9.13 -10.11 -0.97
C GLN A 195 -8.13 -10.20 -2.12
N ARG A 196 -8.60 -9.98 -3.35
CA ARG A 196 -7.81 -9.94 -4.57
C ARG A 196 -7.64 -8.49 -5.04
N TRP A 197 -6.45 -7.96 -4.85
CA TRP A 197 -6.05 -6.59 -5.16
C TRP A 197 -5.48 -6.55 -6.58
N VAL A 198 -5.95 -5.61 -7.39
CA VAL A 198 -5.63 -5.55 -8.82
C VAL A 198 -5.18 -4.14 -9.22
N LEU A 199 -4.04 -4.09 -9.91
CA LEU A 199 -3.58 -2.94 -10.67
C LEU A 199 -3.59 -3.33 -12.15
N ALA A 200 -4.42 -2.70 -12.98
CA ALA A 200 -4.49 -2.98 -14.41
C ALA A 200 -4.05 -1.77 -15.23
N PHE A 201 -3.18 -2.04 -16.21
CA PHE A 201 -2.74 -1.09 -17.23
C PHE A 201 -3.44 -1.51 -18.52
N LEU A 202 -4.50 -0.80 -18.86
CA LEU A 202 -5.34 -1.05 -20.01
C LEU A 202 -4.62 -0.46 -21.22
N ASN A 203 -4.15 -1.31 -22.14
CA ASN A 203 -3.63 -0.82 -23.42
C ASN A 203 -4.75 -0.03 -24.12
N GLN A 204 -4.44 1.20 -24.53
CA GLN A 204 -5.33 2.01 -25.37
C GLN A 204 -5.23 1.59 -26.82
#